data_AF-A0A486RSD8-F1
#
_entry.id   AF-A0A486RSD8-F1
#
_cell.length_a   1.000
_cell.length_b   1.000
_cell.length_c   1.000
_cell.angle_alpha   90.00
_cell.angle_beta   90.00
_cell.angle_gamma   90.00
#
_symmetry.space_group_name_H-M   'P 1'
#
loop_
_entity.id
_entity.type
_entity.pdbx_description
1 polymer ?
#
loop_
_entity_poly.entity_id
_entity_poly.type
_entity_poly.pdbx_seq_one_letter_code
_entity_poly.pdbx_strand_id
1 'polypeptide(L)'
;MKRLTTLALLAGMLSAPALHSEEPGSGSAAPLSFPQLNDAADSEPGDEPPAASPEEGASPAAPATAGDAVATAPAPVMPDLPPPVSGTAAPEVIPVAPVWGGDLNLAQMGMPDGIILSGGQRQGGVSFTLPADQVVIHSQLSLAVRVSPEMASRNATLQLMLNGQPLGTLPLGADGEDVSHYQLDIPPALMVSSNNLSVKINDGDTLQCQRDIHDTSRVTVLPTSHFSWESQQLNISDDLSHFPRPFFDSMQMTPADIAVAYGAKPSADVFSAAALISSWLGIQADYRGIAFSALRDRLPERHGIVIGHPGEQVGGMMLPETDKPLLRIIANPANPA
;
A
#
# COMPACT_ATOMS: atom_id res chain seq x y z
N MET A 1 1.52 68.79 -41.84
CA MET A 1 1.69 67.37 -42.19
C MET A 1 2.28 66.63 -40.99
N LYS A 2 1.50 65.79 -40.32
CA LYS A 2 1.95 64.63 -39.52
C LYS A 2 0.70 63.91 -39.02
N ARG A 3 0.46 62.73 -39.59
CA ARG A 3 -0.55 61.74 -39.18
C ARG A 3 -0.02 60.99 -37.96
N LEU A 4 -0.84 60.71 -36.96
CA LEU A 4 -0.67 59.51 -36.12
C LEU A 4 -1.97 59.29 -35.31
N THR A 5 -2.86 58.42 -35.81
CA THR A 5 -3.08 57.01 -35.43
C THR A 5 -3.96 56.85 -34.20
N THR A 6 -5.21 56.48 -34.49
CA THR A 6 -6.28 56.08 -33.59
C THR A 6 -5.99 54.69 -33.01
N LEU A 7 -6.09 54.54 -31.68
CA LEU A 7 -6.25 53.23 -31.03
C LEU A 7 -7.37 53.39 -29.98
N ALA A 8 -8.54 52.82 -30.28
CA ALA A 8 -9.70 52.81 -29.40
C ALA A 8 -9.59 51.61 -28.44
N LEU A 9 -9.59 51.88 -27.14
CA LEU A 9 -9.63 50.89 -26.08
C LEU A 9 -11.09 50.70 -25.67
N LEU A 10 -11.70 49.56 -25.98
CA LEU A 10 -13.01 49.18 -25.45
C LEU A 10 -12.82 48.59 -24.04
N ALA A 11 -13.24 49.32 -23.02
CA ALA A 11 -13.44 48.80 -21.67
C ALA A 11 -14.90 48.33 -21.55
N GLY A 12 -15.12 47.01 -21.58
CA GLY A 12 -16.41 46.40 -21.28
C GLY A 12 -16.49 46.08 -19.79
N MET A 13 -17.34 46.81 -19.07
CA MET A 13 -17.71 46.50 -17.68
C MET A 13 -18.77 45.38 -17.69
N LEU A 14 -18.45 44.23 -17.10
CA LEU A 14 -19.46 43.23 -16.72
C LEU A 14 -19.79 43.41 -15.23
N SER A 15 -21.00 43.92 -14.98
CA SER A 15 -21.63 43.95 -13.67
C SER A 15 -22.17 42.55 -13.33
N ALA A 16 -21.70 41.96 -12.22
CA ALA A 16 -22.32 40.77 -11.63
C ALA A 16 -23.41 41.20 -10.63
N PRO A 17 -24.61 40.60 -10.64
CA PRO A 17 -25.59 40.83 -9.58
C PRO A 17 -25.25 40.00 -8.34
N ALA A 18 -25.33 40.63 -7.17
CA ALA A 18 -25.29 39.97 -5.88
C ALA A 18 -26.65 39.29 -5.60
N LEU A 19 -26.66 37.96 -5.45
CA LEU A 19 -27.80 37.23 -4.91
C LEU A 19 -27.70 37.22 -3.39
N HIS A 20 -28.43 38.14 -2.75
CA HIS A 20 -28.85 38.03 -1.36
C HIS A 20 -30.07 37.09 -1.31
N SER A 21 -29.94 35.98 -0.61
CA SER A 21 -31.08 35.19 -0.14
C SER A 21 -31.12 35.30 1.39
N GLU A 22 -32.06 36.11 1.85
CA GLU A 22 -32.46 36.25 3.24
C GLU A 22 -33.75 35.43 3.39
N GLU A 23 -33.72 34.33 4.15
CA GLU A 23 -34.92 33.54 4.48
C GLU A 23 -35.11 33.58 6.00
N PRO A 24 -36.31 33.94 6.51
CA PRO A 24 -36.54 34.13 7.93
C PRO A 24 -36.79 32.79 8.63
N GLY A 25 -36.14 32.61 9.78
CA GLY A 25 -36.32 31.42 10.62
C GLY A 25 -37.65 31.41 11.37
N SER A 26 -38.24 30.21 11.47
CA SER A 26 -38.86 29.70 12.70
C SER A 26 -39.30 28.25 12.51
N GLY A 27 -38.99 27.38 13.50
CA GLY A 27 -39.82 26.20 13.77
C GLY A 27 -39.11 24.85 13.96
N SER A 28 -38.79 24.55 15.22
CA SER A 28 -38.89 23.21 15.83
C SER A 28 -37.92 22.11 15.36
N ALA A 29 -36.71 22.09 15.94
CA ALA A 29 -35.91 20.86 16.00
C ALA A 29 -36.47 19.95 17.12
N ALA A 30 -37.04 18.81 16.73
CA ALA A 30 -37.37 17.74 17.67
C ALA A 30 -36.06 17.07 18.15
N PRO A 31 -35.90 16.77 19.46
CA PRO A 31 -34.75 16.02 19.92
C PRO A 31 -34.85 14.57 19.43
N LEU A 32 -33.80 14.10 18.76
CA LEU A 32 -33.61 12.70 18.40
C LEU A 32 -33.36 11.90 19.69
N SER A 33 -34.37 11.16 20.15
CA SER A 33 -34.29 10.25 21.29
C SER A 33 -33.63 8.94 20.86
N PHE A 34 -32.42 8.67 21.34
CA PHE A 34 -31.79 7.36 21.23
C PHE A 34 -32.23 6.46 22.40
N PRO A 35 -32.55 5.18 22.17
CA PRO A 35 -32.86 4.26 23.26
C PRO A 35 -31.60 3.97 24.09
N GLN A 36 -31.66 4.23 25.41
CA GLN A 36 -30.67 3.75 26.37
C GLN A 36 -30.86 2.25 26.61
N LEU A 37 -29.84 1.46 26.32
CA LEU A 37 -29.69 0.09 26.81
C LEU A 37 -29.15 0.15 28.24
N ASN A 38 -30.00 -0.16 29.22
CA ASN A 38 -29.61 -0.35 30.61
C ASN A 38 -29.12 -1.79 30.84
N ASP A 39 -28.03 -1.88 31.59
CA ASP A 39 -27.65 -2.92 32.55
C ASP A 39 -27.73 -4.39 32.14
N ALA A 40 -26.55 -4.94 31.82
CA ALA A 40 -26.23 -6.33 32.14
C ALA A 40 -24.99 -6.33 33.05
N ALA A 41 -25.19 -6.88 34.24
CA ALA A 41 -24.23 -7.02 35.32
C ALA A 41 -23.00 -7.83 34.88
N ASP A 42 -21.82 -7.27 35.11
CA ASP A 42 -20.56 -8.00 35.02
C ASP A 42 -20.23 -8.55 36.41
N SER A 43 -20.03 -9.87 36.47
CA SER A 43 -19.68 -10.59 37.69
C SER A 43 -18.16 -10.78 37.69
N GLU A 44 -17.49 -10.25 38.71
CA GLU A 44 -16.10 -10.62 39.05
C GLU A 44 -15.99 -12.14 39.31
N PRO A 45 -14.80 -12.73 39.10
CA PRO A 45 -14.00 -13.02 40.30
C PRO A 45 -12.48 -12.88 40.12
N GLY A 46 -11.84 -12.39 41.18
CA GLY A 46 -10.92 -13.21 41.97
C GLY A 46 -9.43 -13.18 41.64
N ASP A 47 -8.70 -12.45 42.48
CA ASP A 47 -7.23 -12.35 42.59
C ASP A 47 -6.53 -13.63 43.15
N GLU A 48 -5.22 -13.72 42.83
CA GLU A 48 -4.10 -14.36 43.56
C GLU A 48 -3.83 -15.90 43.47
N PRO A 49 -2.58 -16.40 43.73
CA PRO A 49 -1.29 -16.21 43.00
C PRO A 49 -0.52 -17.57 42.81
N PRO A 50 0.74 -17.60 42.28
CA PRO A 50 1.42 -18.85 41.85
C PRO A 50 2.48 -19.37 42.85
N ALA A 51 2.79 -20.68 42.84
CA ALA A 51 4.00 -21.24 43.47
C ALA A 51 4.45 -22.62 42.95
N ALA A 52 5.77 -22.71 42.70
CA ALA A 52 6.68 -23.87 42.70
C ALA A 52 6.48 -25.01 41.68
N SER A 53 7.47 -25.70 41.10
CA SER A 53 8.94 -25.65 40.98
C SER A 53 9.30 -26.75 39.95
N PRO A 54 10.52 -26.81 39.37
CA PRO A 54 10.86 -27.74 38.28
C PRO A 54 11.44 -29.06 38.80
N GLU A 55 11.19 -30.17 38.11
CA GLU A 55 11.95 -31.41 38.25
C GLU A 55 12.69 -31.77 36.96
N GLU A 56 13.99 -31.97 37.15
CA GLU A 56 15.02 -32.36 36.20
C GLU A 56 15.22 -33.88 36.30
N GLY A 57 15.25 -34.58 35.16
CA GLY A 57 15.51 -36.02 35.10
C GLY A 57 16.50 -36.34 33.98
N ALA A 58 17.76 -36.52 34.37
CA ALA A 58 18.89 -36.84 33.51
C ALA A 58 19.03 -38.35 33.21
N SER A 59 19.50 -38.71 32.01
CA SER A 59 20.67 -39.59 31.75
C SER A 59 20.85 -39.82 30.23
N PRO A 60 22.07 -40.06 29.70
CA PRO A 60 22.67 -41.39 29.83
C PRO A 60 24.18 -41.43 30.11
N ALA A 61 24.59 -42.52 30.75
CA ALA A 61 25.97 -42.93 30.99
C ALA A 61 26.55 -43.78 29.84
N ALA A 62 27.84 -43.61 29.60
CA ALA A 62 28.77 -44.56 28.95
C ALA A 62 29.78 -45.03 30.03
N PRO A 63 30.91 -45.71 29.75
CA PRO A 63 31.35 -46.66 28.69
C PRO A 63 32.04 -47.93 29.29
N ALA A 64 32.56 -48.86 28.46
CA ALA A 64 33.74 -49.74 28.73
C ALA A 64 33.92 -50.78 27.60
N THR A 65 34.95 -50.69 26.72
CA THR A 65 36.29 -51.36 26.73
C THR A 65 36.28 -52.90 26.58
N ALA A 66 37.21 -53.62 25.97
CA ALA A 66 38.31 -53.42 25.01
C ALA A 66 38.99 -54.80 24.81
N GLY A 67 39.71 -54.99 23.69
CA GLY A 67 40.72 -56.04 23.48
C GLY A 67 40.38 -57.00 22.34
N ASP A 68 41.29 -57.41 21.45
CA ASP A 68 42.70 -57.09 21.20
C ASP A 68 43.05 -57.69 19.82
N ALA A 69 44.24 -57.35 19.29
CA ALA A 69 45.01 -57.98 18.23
C ALA A 69 45.13 -57.26 16.86
N VAL A 70 46.38 -57.30 16.38
CA VAL A 70 47.09 -56.42 15.44
C VAL A 70 47.29 -57.10 14.07
N ALA A 71 47.23 -56.28 13.00
CA ALA A 71 47.79 -56.41 11.63
C ALA A 71 47.34 -57.62 10.77
N THR A 72 47.14 -57.56 9.45
CA THR A 72 47.75 -56.80 8.35
C THR A 72 46.82 -56.89 7.11
N ALA A 73 46.83 -55.89 6.23
CA ALA A 73 45.90 -55.68 5.10
C ALA A 73 45.77 -56.83 4.07
N PRO A 74 44.62 -56.93 3.38
CA PRO A 74 44.58 -56.55 1.97
C PRO A 74 43.37 -55.65 1.60
N ALA A 75 43.51 -54.88 0.52
CA ALA A 75 42.53 -53.92 0.03
C ALA A 75 41.18 -54.58 -0.33
N PRO A 76 40.03 -54.04 0.12
CA PRO A 76 38.73 -54.57 -0.25
C PRO A 76 38.26 -53.97 -1.58
N VAL A 77 38.00 -54.87 -2.54
CA VAL A 77 37.16 -54.64 -3.71
C VAL A 77 35.74 -54.27 -3.26
N MET A 78 35.21 -53.14 -3.75
CA MET A 78 33.85 -52.71 -3.45
C MET A 78 32.81 -53.56 -4.20
N PRO A 79 31.64 -53.85 -3.60
CA PRO A 79 30.53 -54.51 -4.28
C PRO A 79 29.83 -53.55 -5.26
N ASP A 80 29.36 -54.11 -6.37
CA ASP A 80 28.66 -53.40 -7.45
C ASP A 80 27.26 -52.95 -6.98
N LEU A 81 26.99 -51.64 -7.07
CA LEU A 81 25.70 -51.04 -6.72
C LEU A 81 24.84 -50.91 -7.98
N PRO A 82 23.52 -51.18 -7.91
CA PRO A 82 22.63 -51.11 -9.06
C PRO A 82 22.54 -49.69 -9.64
N PRO A 83 22.28 -49.54 -10.95
CA PRO A 83 22.32 -48.25 -11.63
C PRO A 83 21.23 -47.31 -11.09
N PRO A 84 21.52 -45.99 -11.00
CA PRO A 84 20.57 -45.02 -10.52
C PRO A 84 19.39 -44.91 -11.48
N VAL A 85 18.18 -44.97 -10.92
CA VAL A 85 16.95 -44.65 -11.63
C VAL A 85 17.05 -43.24 -12.21
N SER A 86 17.09 -43.16 -13.54
CA SER A 86 17.00 -41.89 -14.27
C SER A 86 15.55 -41.42 -14.24
N GLY A 87 15.20 -40.73 -13.15
CA GLY A 87 13.97 -39.97 -13.00
C GLY A 87 14.31 -38.51 -12.74
N THR A 88 14.99 -37.85 -13.67
CA THR A 88 15.07 -36.39 -13.68
C THR A 88 13.70 -35.87 -14.08
N ALA A 89 12.79 -35.77 -13.12
CA ALA A 89 11.80 -34.70 -13.19
C ALA A 89 12.62 -33.40 -13.15
N ALA A 90 12.61 -32.68 -14.27
CA ALA A 90 13.14 -31.32 -14.30
C ALA A 90 12.49 -30.55 -13.15
N PRO A 91 13.22 -29.70 -12.41
CA PRO A 91 12.57 -28.80 -11.48
C PRO A 91 11.54 -28.01 -12.27
N GLU A 92 10.28 -28.14 -11.85
CA GLU A 92 9.18 -27.33 -12.35
C GLU A 92 9.64 -25.88 -12.22
N VAL A 93 9.84 -25.22 -13.37
CA VAL A 93 10.19 -23.80 -13.39
C VAL A 93 8.98 -23.09 -12.83
N ILE A 94 9.02 -22.76 -11.53
CA ILE A 94 8.03 -21.88 -10.92
C ILE A 94 8.10 -20.62 -11.77
N PRO A 95 7.03 -20.24 -12.48
CA PRO A 95 7.03 -18.99 -13.21
C PRO A 95 7.35 -17.89 -12.19
N VAL A 96 8.40 -17.12 -12.44
CA VAL A 96 8.70 -15.93 -11.66
C VAL A 96 7.48 -15.05 -11.84
N ALA A 97 6.61 -14.99 -10.83
CA ALA A 97 5.45 -14.13 -10.92
C ALA A 97 5.94 -12.69 -11.11
N PRO A 98 5.21 -11.85 -11.84
CA PRO A 98 5.65 -10.50 -12.12
C PRO A 98 6.02 -9.76 -10.83
N VAL A 99 7.00 -8.87 -10.88
CA VAL A 99 7.30 -7.96 -9.77
C VAL A 99 6.66 -6.62 -10.08
N TRP A 100 5.83 -6.14 -9.16
CA TRP A 100 5.13 -4.87 -9.24
C TRP A 100 5.76 -3.85 -8.29
N GLY A 101 6.27 -2.77 -8.86
CA GLY A 101 6.74 -1.61 -8.11
C GLY A 101 5.60 -0.64 -7.82
N GLY A 102 5.66 0.01 -6.65
CA GLY A 102 4.78 1.12 -6.29
C GLY A 102 5.54 2.21 -5.54
N ASP A 103 5.01 3.42 -5.60
CA ASP A 103 5.50 4.58 -4.87
C ASP A 103 4.31 5.37 -4.32
N LEU A 104 4.41 5.80 -3.07
CA LEU A 104 3.40 6.59 -2.40
C LEU A 104 4.05 7.65 -1.53
N ASN A 105 3.81 8.91 -1.84
CA ASN A 105 4.29 10.04 -1.03
C ASN A 105 3.28 10.46 0.04
N LEU A 106 3.76 11.21 1.04
CA LEU A 106 2.93 11.69 2.14
C LEU A 106 1.72 12.51 1.67
N ALA A 107 1.87 13.33 0.62
CA ALA A 107 0.74 14.07 0.06
C ALA A 107 -0.37 13.15 -0.45
N GLN A 108 -0.02 12.06 -1.15
CA GLN A 108 -0.95 11.05 -1.62
C GLN A 108 -1.56 10.23 -0.48
N MET A 109 -0.85 10.09 0.64
CA MET A 109 -1.39 9.50 1.87
C MET A 109 -2.34 10.44 2.64
N GLY A 110 -2.67 11.61 2.09
CA GLY A 110 -3.55 12.59 2.71
C GLY A 110 -2.85 13.63 3.58
N MET A 111 -1.52 13.75 3.50
CA MET A 111 -0.71 14.74 4.23
C MET A 111 -0.08 15.76 3.26
N PRO A 112 -0.86 16.69 2.67
CA PRO A 112 -0.37 17.63 1.65
C PRO A 112 0.72 18.58 2.16
N ASP A 113 0.70 18.92 3.45
CA ASP A 113 1.71 19.75 4.11
C ASP A 113 2.79 18.91 4.83
N GLY A 114 2.70 17.58 4.74
CA GLY A 114 3.54 16.64 5.47
C GLY A 114 3.11 16.46 6.93
N ILE A 115 3.98 15.84 7.74
CA ILE A 115 3.74 15.63 9.18
C ILE A 115 4.45 16.74 9.95
N ILE A 116 3.69 17.65 10.55
CA ILE A 116 4.21 18.79 11.31
C ILE A 116 4.12 18.49 12.81
N LEU A 117 5.26 18.51 13.50
CA LEU A 117 5.40 18.32 14.94
C LEU A 117 5.88 19.64 15.56
N SER A 118 4.98 20.35 16.23
CA SER A 118 5.27 21.64 16.84
C SER A 118 4.25 21.96 17.95
N GLY A 119 4.41 23.09 18.65
CA GLY A 119 3.42 23.53 19.63
C GLY A 119 3.11 22.54 20.77
N GLY A 120 4.07 21.70 21.16
CA GLY A 120 3.90 20.65 22.17
C GLY A 120 3.43 19.31 21.61
N GLN A 121 3.02 19.25 20.34
CA GLN A 121 2.81 17.99 19.63
C GLN A 121 4.16 17.37 19.30
N ARG A 122 4.50 16.27 19.98
CA ARG A 122 5.76 15.53 19.77
C ARG A 122 5.58 14.23 19.00
N GLN A 123 4.36 13.86 18.67
CA GLN A 123 4.06 12.67 17.90
C GLN A 123 3.09 12.97 16.77
N GLY A 124 3.24 12.26 15.68
CA GLY A 124 2.37 12.35 14.52
C GLY A 124 2.53 11.10 13.69
N GLY A 125 1.82 11.02 12.57
CA GLY A 125 1.89 9.85 11.72
C GLY A 125 0.92 9.94 10.57
N VAL A 126 1.00 8.94 9.72
CA VAL A 126 0.15 8.78 8.55
C VAL A 126 -0.20 7.31 8.39
N SER A 127 -1.45 7.05 8.00
CA SER A 127 -1.88 5.72 7.63
C SER A 127 -1.88 5.60 6.12
N PHE A 128 -1.44 4.45 5.62
CA PHE A 128 -1.46 4.16 4.19
C PHE A 128 -1.83 2.71 3.93
N THR A 129 -2.41 2.47 2.77
CA THR A 129 -2.85 1.14 2.37
C THR A 129 -2.12 0.67 1.12
N LEU A 130 -1.90 -0.64 1.07
CA LEU A 130 -1.31 -1.34 -0.06
C LEU A 130 -2.36 -2.27 -0.66
N PRO A 131 -2.28 -2.57 -1.98
CA PRO A 131 -3.15 -3.56 -2.61
C PRO A 131 -3.15 -4.88 -1.85
N ALA A 132 -4.34 -5.43 -1.57
CA ALA A 132 -4.48 -6.63 -0.75
C ALA A 132 -4.12 -7.92 -1.51
N ASP A 133 -4.04 -7.85 -2.83
CA ASP A 133 -3.72 -8.94 -3.73
C ASP A 133 -2.22 -9.05 -4.03
N GLN A 134 -1.39 -8.30 -3.30
CA GLN A 134 0.06 -8.25 -3.49
C GLN A 134 0.78 -8.53 -2.17
N VAL A 135 1.90 -9.23 -2.27
CA VAL A 135 2.84 -9.46 -1.16
C VAL A 135 4.09 -8.64 -1.40
N VAL A 136 4.40 -7.72 -0.50
CA VAL A 136 5.63 -6.93 -0.57
C VAL A 136 6.84 -7.85 -0.41
N ILE A 137 7.83 -7.71 -1.28
CA ILE A 137 9.09 -8.46 -1.25
C ILE A 137 10.30 -7.55 -0.97
N HIS A 138 10.19 -6.26 -1.27
CA HIS A 138 11.16 -5.23 -0.91
C HIS A 138 10.43 -3.93 -0.64
N SER A 139 10.89 -3.14 0.33
CA SER A 139 10.34 -1.81 0.57
C SER A 139 11.31 -0.88 1.24
N GLN A 140 11.09 0.40 1.00
CA GLN A 140 11.99 1.46 1.45
C GLN A 140 11.21 2.73 1.77
N LEU A 141 11.63 3.41 2.82
CA LEU A 141 11.12 4.70 3.24
C LEU A 141 12.18 5.77 3.03
N SER A 142 11.85 6.74 2.18
CA SER A 142 12.65 7.92 1.92
C SER A 142 12.03 9.12 2.63
N LEU A 143 12.75 9.72 3.56
CA LEU A 143 12.29 10.85 4.37
C LEU A 143 13.07 12.11 4.03
N ALA A 144 12.36 13.21 3.88
CA ALA A 144 12.92 14.55 3.85
C ALA A 144 12.38 15.30 5.07
N VAL A 145 13.25 15.64 6.01
CA VAL A 145 12.87 16.19 7.31
C VAL A 145 13.45 17.59 7.46
N ARG A 146 12.57 18.60 7.58
CA ARG A 146 12.96 19.96 7.92
C ARG A 146 12.95 20.14 9.43
N VAL A 147 14.00 20.76 9.96
CA VAL A 147 14.16 21.00 11.40
C VAL A 147 14.42 22.47 11.64
N SER A 148 13.67 23.08 12.56
CA SER A 148 13.94 24.45 13.01
C SER A 148 15.33 24.56 13.66
N PRO A 149 16.02 25.71 13.55
CA PRO A 149 17.35 25.89 14.17
C PRO A 149 17.38 25.61 15.67
N GLU A 150 16.31 25.95 16.37
CA GLU A 150 16.15 25.71 17.81
C GLU A 150 16.08 24.21 18.11
N MET A 151 15.32 23.43 17.32
CA MET A 151 15.29 21.97 17.46
C MET A 151 16.62 21.31 17.13
N ALA A 152 17.31 21.79 16.09
CA ALA A 152 18.62 21.27 15.70
C ALA A 152 19.65 21.39 16.84
N SER A 153 19.60 22.47 17.62
CA SER A 153 20.51 22.67 18.77
C SER A 153 20.28 21.75 19.97
N ARG A 154 19.16 21.03 20.03
CA ARG A 154 18.76 20.21 21.19
C ARG A 154 19.30 18.78 21.16
N ASN A 155 20.01 18.38 20.09
CA ASN A 155 20.45 16.99 19.87
C ASN A 155 19.30 15.97 20.00
N ALA A 156 18.09 16.37 19.62
CA ALA A 156 16.92 15.51 19.66
C ALA A 156 16.99 14.45 18.55
N THR A 157 16.22 13.38 18.72
CA THR A 157 16.07 12.31 17.72
C THR A 157 14.62 12.16 17.30
N LEU A 158 14.40 11.71 16.07
CA LEU A 158 13.10 11.34 15.55
C LEU A 158 13.00 9.81 15.50
N GLN A 159 12.20 9.24 16.40
CA GLN A 159 11.87 7.83 16.40
C GLN A 159 10.81 7.56 15.35
N LEU A 160 11.06 6.55 14.52
CA LEU A 160 10.14 6.04 13.51
C LEU A 160 9.55 4.72 13.99
N MET A 161 8.24 4.56 13.83
CA MET A 161 7.54 3.33 14.14
C MET A 161 6.58 2.98 13.00
N LEU A 162 6.50 1.72 12.64
CA LEU A 162 5.55 1.20 11.66
C LEU A 162 4.71 0.12 12.34
N ASN A 163 3.39 0.29 12.32
CA ASN A 163 2.45 -0.66 12.94
C ASN A 163 2.78 -0.94 14.42
N GLY A 164 3.30 0.08 15.13
CA GLY A 164 3.73 -0.02 16.53
C GLY A 164 5.14 -0.60 16.74
N GLN A 165 5.81 -1.08 15.69
CA GLN A 165 7.17 -1.61 15.76
C GLN A 165 8.20 -0.53 15.42
N PRO A 166 9.27 -0.37 16.22
CA PRO A 166 10.30 0.64 15.97
C PRO A 166 11.10 0.26 14.71
N LEU A 167 11.16 1.20 13.75
CA LEU A 167 12.00 1.06 12.55
C LEU A 167 13.41 1.60 12.79
N GLY A 168 13.55 2.62 13.64
CA GLY A 168 14.83 3.25 13.94
C GLY A 168 14.68 4.64 14.54
N THR A 169 15.80 5.29 14.81
CA THR A 169 15.86 6.67 15.30
C THR A 169 16.80 7.48 14.43
N LEU A 170 16.35 8.65 13.97
CA LEU A 170 17.12 9.56 13.13
C LEU A 170 17.59 10.75 13.98
N PRO A 171 18.85 11.20 13.86
CA PRO A 171 19.28 12.43 14.51
C PRO A 171 18.60 13.64 13.86
N LEU A 172 18.24 14.68 14.63
CA LEU A 172 17.66 15.91 14.10
C LEU A 172 18.74 17.00 14.05
N GLY A 173 19.02 17.54 12.85
CA GLY A 173 19.95 18.67 12.65
C GLY A 173 21.44 18.32 12.70
N ALA A 174 21.81 17.06 12.52
CA ALA A 174 23.22 16.61 12.58
C ALA A 174 24.06 16.98 11.34
N ASP A 175 23.42 17.23 10.20
CA ASP A 175 24.04 17.57 8.93
C ASP A 175 24.21 19.08 8.69
N GLY A 176 23.60 19.91 9.54
CA GLY A 176 23.63 21.38 9.41
C GLY A 176 22.84 21.92 8.21
N GLU A 177 22.08 21.07 7.52
CA GLU A 177 21.19 21.45 6.42
C GLU A 177 19.80 21.85 6.96
N ASP A 178 19.06 22.67 6.20
CA ASP A 178 17.67 23.00 6.54
C ASP A 178 16.76 21.76 6.40
N VAL A 179 17.08 20.87 5.45
CA VAL A 179 16.34 19.63 5.17
C VAL A 179 17.31 18.46 5.13
N SER A 180 17.15 17.53 6.07
CA SER A 180 17.90 16.28 6.12
C SER A 180 17.21 15.19 5.34
N HIS A 181 17.97 14.38 4.60
CA HIS A 181 17.45 13.24 3.84
C HIS A 181 17.86 11.91 4.48
N TYR A 182 16.89 11.03 4.70
CA TYR A 182 17.11 9.70 5.26
C TYR A 182 16.46 8.64 4.40
N GLN A 183 17.08 7.47 4.38
CA GLN A 183 16.59 6.30 3.65
C GLN A 183 16.68 5.10 4.57
N LEU A 184 15.58 4.35 4.66
CA LEU A 184 15.50 3.19 5.54
C LEU A 184 14.80 2.04 4.83
N ASP A 185 15.46 0.90 4.78
CA ASP A 185 14.85 -0.33 4.29
C ASP A 185 13.86 -0.86 5.32
N ILE A 186 12.65 -1.16 4.88
CA ILE A 186 11.59 -1.68 5.73
C ILE A 186 11.52 -3.20 5.51
N PRO A 187 11.65 -4.03 6.56
CA PRO A 187 11.47 -5.46 6.42
C PRO A 187 10.07 -5.78 5.87
N PRO A 188 9.95 -6.56 4.78
CA PRO A 188 8.66 -6.88 4.18
C PRO A 188 7.69 -7.57 5.14
N ALA A 189 8.21 -8.29 6.15
CA ALA A 189 7.41 -8.94 7.19
C ALA A 189 6.62 -7.96 8.08
N LEU A 190 6.97 -6.67 8.09
CA LEU A 190 6.23 -5.62 8.81
C LEU A 190 5.12 -5.00 7.95
N MET A 191 5.12 -5.29 6.66
CA MET A 191 4.18 -4.71 5.70
C MET A 191 2.92 -5.54 5.60
N VAL A 192 1.79 -4.87 5.78
CA VAL A 192 0.45 -5.44 5.62
C VAL A 192 -0.39 -4.54 4.71
N SER A 193 -1.64 -4.89 4.44
CA SER A 193 -2.49 -4.08 3.54
C SER A 193 -2.88 -2.72 4.14
N SER A 194 -2.91 -2.57 5.47
CA SER A 194 -3.15 -1.29 6.14
C SER A 194 -2.04 -1.01 7.16
N ASN A 195 -1.27 0.04 6.92
CA ASN A 195 -0.10 0.39 7.70
C ASN A 195 -0.28 1.74 8.37
N ASN A 196 0.37 1.92 9.52
CA ASN A 196 0.49 3.19 10.21
C ASN A 196 1.96 3.52 10.45
N LEU A 197 2.46 4.54 9.77
CA LEU A 197 3.76 5.13 10.04
C LEU A 197 3.58 6.23 11.09
N SER A 198 4.20 6.08 12.24
CA SER A 198 4.22 7.10 13.29
C SER A 198 5.64 7.58 13.55
N VAL A 199 5.73 8.85 13.90
CA VAL A 199 6.97 9.56 14.17
C VAL A 199 6.86 10.23 15.54
N LYS A 200 7.93 10.18 16.31
CA LYS A 200 7.98 10.75 17.66
C LYS A 200 9.31 11.45 17.91
N ILE A 201 9.26 12.67 18.40
CA ILE A 201 10.45 13.40 18.84
C ILE A 201 10.84 12.91 20.24
N ASN A 202 12.07 12.42 20.35
CA ASN A 202 12.73 12.11 21.60
C ASN A 202 13.80 13.18 21.84
N ASP A 203 13.48 14.12 22.73
CA ASP A 203 14.39 15.16 23.23
C ASP A 203 14.77 14.80 24.67
N GLY A 204 16.08 14.82 24.97
CA GLY A 204 16.68 14.20 26.17
C GLY A 204 16.38 14.91 27.50
N ASP A 205 15.74 16.08 27.47
CA ASP A 205 15.46 16.94 28.63
C ASP A 205 14.32 17.90 28.25
N THR A 206 13.34 18.29 29.06
CA THR A 206 12.91 17.98 30.43
C THR A 206 11.38 18.09 30.42
N LEU A 207 10.69 17.36 31.30
CA LEU A 207 9.26 17.52 31.60
C LEU A 207 8.96 18.85 32.33
N GLN A 208 9.61 19.95 31.93
CA GLN A 208 9.31 21.27 32.44
C GLN A 208 8.08 21.79 31.73
N CYS A 209 7.03 22.06 32.51
CA CYS A 209 5.82 22.72 32.03
C CYS A 209 6.21 24.15 31.58
N GLN A 210 6.60 24.29 30.32
CA GLN A 210 6.93 25.57 29.71
C GLN A 210 5.63 26.32 29.47
N ARG A 211 5.45 27.41 30.21
CA ARG A 211 4.24 28.24 30.18
C ARG A 211 4.04 28.92 28.82
N ASP A 212 5.13 29.09 28.09
CA ASP A 212 5.21 29.72 26.78
C ASP A 212 5.81 28.70 25.78
N ILE A 213 5.03 27.68 25.39
CA ILE A 213 5.38 26.82 24.25
C ILE A 213 5.25 27.68 23.00
N HIS A 214 6.35 28.30 22.59
CA HIS A 214 6.44 28.97 21.32
C HIS A 214 6.56 27.93 20.20
N ASP A 215 5.88 28.17 19.08
CA ASP A 215 5.87 27.31 17.89
C ASP A 215 7.20 27.35 17.10
N THR A 216 8.26 27.82 17.74
CA THR A 216 9.60 28.03 17.18
C THR A 216 10.40 26.72 17.13
N SER A 217 10.02 25.77 17.98
CA SER A 217 10.50 24.39 17.99
C SER A 217 9.62 23.50 17.11
N ARG A 218 9.96 23.42 15.82
CA ARG A 218 9.23 22.67 14.80
C ARG A 218 10.10 21.61 14.11
N VAL A 219 9.51 20.44 13.86
CA VAL A 219 10.01 19.41 12.94
C VAL A 219 8.92 19.14 11.92
N THR A 220 9.28 19.07 10.63
CA THR A 220 8.34 18.76 9.56
C THR A 220 8.89 17.64 8.70
N VAL A 221 8.21 16.50 8.67
CA VAL A 221 8.44 15.48 7.65
C VAL A 221 7.73 15.96 6.39
N LEU A 222 8.50 16.32 5.36
CA LEU A 222 7.99 16.98 4.17
C LEU A 222 7.07 16.05 3.36
N PRO A 223 6.08 16.61 2.64
CA PRO A 223 5.12 15.84 1.84
C PRO A 223 5.75 15.04 0.69
N THR A 224 6.99 15.38 0.30
CA THR A 224 7.80 14.67 -0.70
C THR A 224 8.44 13.39 -0.18
N SER A 225 8.41 13.18 1.14
CA SER A 225 8.79 11.89 1.73
C SER A 225 7.86 10.82 1.17
N HIS A 226 8.42 9.66 0.83
CA HIS A 226 7.70 8.62 0.12
C HIS A 226 8.12 7.22 0.55
N PHE A 227 7.19 6.31 0.37
CA PHE A 227 7.35 4.89 0.55
C PHE A 227 7.33 4.23 -0.81
N SER A 228 8.41 3.52 -1.15
CA SER A 228 8.52 2.72 -2.35
C SER A 228 8.54 1.24 -1.99
N TRP A 229 7.97 0.41 -2.85
CA TRP A 229 7.96 -1.04 -2.64
C TRP A 229 8.00 -1.79 -3.95
N GLU A 230 8.42 -3.04 -3.85
CA GLU A 230 8.28 -4.07 -4.86
C GLU A 230 7.46 -5.21 -4.27
N SER A 231 6.58 -5.79 -5.07
CA SER A 231 5.63 -6.79 -4.62
C SER A 231 5.39 -7.87 -5.67
N GLN A 232 4.90 -9.00 -5.21
CA GLN A 232 4.47 -10.13 -6.01
C GLN A 232 2.96 -10.29 -5.83
N GLN A 233 2.19 -10.22 -6.91
CA GLN A 233 0.77 -10.51 -6.94
C GLN A 233 0.53 -11.96 -6.57
N LEU A 234 -0.48 -12.14 -5.75
CA LEU A 234 -1.06 -13.43 -5.45
C LEU A 234 -1.89 -13.87 -6.65
N ASN A 235 -1.70 -15.11 -7.09
CA ASN A 235 -2.60 -15.71 -8.08
C ASN A 235 -3.96 -15.94 -7.41
N ILE A 236 -4.83 -14.94 -7.51
CA ILE A 236 -6.24 -15.07 -7.14
C ILE A 236 -6.90 -15.81 -8.30
N SER A 237 -7.52 -16.95 -8.00
CA SER A 237 -8.19 -17.76 -9.02
C SER A 237 -9.13 -16.92 -9.90
N ASP A 238 -9.31 -17.33 -11.15
CA ASP A 238 -10.18 -16.72 -12.16
C ASP A 238 -11.69 -16.83 -11.79
N ASP A 239 -12.08 -16.23 -10.67
CA ASP A 239 -13.43 -16.24 -10.12
C ASP A 239 -13.98 -14.80 -10.00
N LEU A 240 -15.15 -14.58 -10.61
CA LEU A 240 -15.87 -13.32 -10.58
C LEU A 240 -16.36 -12.93 -9.18
N SER A 241 -16.36 -13.85 -8.21
CA SER A 241 -16.67 -13.53 -6.81
C SER A 241 -15.70 -12.50 -6.21
N HIS A 242 -14.49 -12.36 -6.76
CA HIS A 242 -13.48 -11.39 -6.32
C HIS A 242 -13.58 -10.03 -7.04
N PHE A 243 -14.49 -9.87 -8.00
CA PHE A 243 -14.67 -8.62 -8.74
C PHE A 243 -14.91 -7.45 -7.77
N PRO A 244 -14.20 -6.31 -7.89
CA PRO A 244 -13.48 -5.85 -9.08
C PRO A 244 -12.01 -6.24 -9.21
N ARG A 245 -11.46 -7.06 -8.31
CA ARG A 245 -10.10 -7.59 -8.50
C ARG A 245 -10.07 -8.55 -9.70
N PRO A 246 -8.94 -8.64 -10.43
CA PRO A 246 -7.67 -7.92 -10.22
C PRO A 246 -7.59 -6.55 -10.92
N PHE A 247 -8.71 -6.00 -11.42
CA PHE A 247 -8.72 -4.74 -12.17
C PHE A 247 -8.66 -3.51 -11.26
N PHE A 248 -9.27 -3.60 -10.08
CA PHE A 248 -9.26 -2.54 -9.08
C PHE A 248 -9.21 -3.16 -7.67
N ASP A 249 -8.35 -2.61 -6.81
CA ASP A 249 -8.29 -2.96 -5.40
C ASP A 249 -8.64 -1.72 -4.55
N SER A 250 -9.57 -1.89 -3.61
CA SER A 250 -10.07 -0.80 -2.76
C SER A 250 -9.03 -0.27 -1.75
N MET A 251 -7.95 -1.00 -1.53
CA MET A 251 -6.83 -0.63 -0.67
C MET A 251 -5.69 0.05 -1.44
N GLN A 252 -5.72 0.08 -2.78
CA GLN A 252 -4.78 0.92 -3.53
C GLN A 252 -5.04 2.40 -3.21
N MET A 253 -4.02 3.22 -2.96
CA MET A 253 -4.18 4.68 -2.72
C MET A 253 -3.92 5.53 -3.97
N THR A 254 -3.24 4.99 -4.97
CA THR A 254 -2.94 5.66 -6.23
C THR A 254 -4.10 5.55 -7.23
N PRO A 255 -4.20 6.46 -8.21
CA PRO A 255 -5.17 6.31 -9.29
C PRO A 255 -5.03 4.96 -10.00
N ALA A 256 -6.15 4.30 -10.30
CA ALA A 256 -6.16 3.07 -11.08
C ALA A 256 -6.14 3.37 -12.59
N ASP A 257 -5.43 2.56 -13.38
CA ASP A 257 -5.48 2.59 -14.85
C ASP A 257 -5.99 1.24 -15.35
N ILE A 258 -7.19 1.25 -15.93
CA ILE A 258 -7.89 0.04 -16.38
C ILE A 258 -7.92 0.03 -17.90
N ALA A 259 -7.25 -0.96 -18.48
CA ALA A 259 -7.32 -1.20 -19.91
C ALA A 259 -8.66 -1.82 -20.30
N VAL A 260 -9.32 -1.26 -21.32
CA VAL A 260 -10.52 -1.81 -21.92
C VAL A 260 -10.26 -2.05 -23.40
N ALA A 261 -10.33 -3.31 -23.83
CA ALA A 261 -10.03 -3.73 -25.19
C ALA A 261 -11.28 -4.06 -25.98
N TYR A 262 -11.26 -3.67 -27.25
CA TYR A 262 -12.35 -3.82 -28.20
C TYR A 262 -11.85 -4.45 -29.49
N GLY A 263 -12.75 -5.04 -30.28
CA GLY A 263 -12.44 -5.47 -31.63
C GLY A 263 -12.07 -4.33 -32.57
N ALA A 264 -11.75 -4.65 -33.82
CA ALA A 264 -11.31 -3.65 -34.81
C ALA A 264 -12.38 -2.60 -35.14
N LYS A 265 -13.67 -2.97 -35.07
CA LYS A 265 -14.81 -2.11 -35.41
C LYS A 265 -15.88 -2.18 -34.32
N PRO A 266 -15.62 -1.59 -33.14
CA PRO A 266 -16.58 -1.62 -32.04
C PRO A 266 -17.86 -0.88 -32.40
N SER A 267 -18.99 -1.50 -32.09
CA SER A 267 -20.32 -0.93 -32.28
C SER A 267 -20.73 -0.01 -31.12
N ALA A 268 -21.85 0.70 -31.28
CA ALA A 268 -22.35 1.62 -30.27
C ALA A 268 -22.78 0.93 -28.97
N ASP A 269 -23.28 -0.31 -29.04
CA ASP A 269 -23.66 -1.10 -27.87
C ASP A 269 -22.44 -1.57 -27.06
N VAL A 270 -21.32 -1.91 -27.71
CA VAL A 270 -20.04 -2.20 -27.05
C VAL A 270 -19.54 -0.99 -26.25
N PHE A 271 -19.60 0.22 -26.83
CA PHE A 271 -19.26 1.44 -26.10
C PHE A 271 -20.23 1.76 -24.97
N SER A 272 -21.51 1.42 -25.13
CA SER A 272 -22.50 1.58 -24.07
C SER A 272 -22.20 0.67 -22.88
N ALA A 273 -21.83 -0.60 -23.14
CA ALA A 273 -21.40 -1.53 -22.10
C ALA A 273 -20.13 -1.05 -21.39
N ALA A 274 -19.15 -0.55 -22.15
CA ALA A 274 -17.93 0.04 -21.58
C ALA A 274 -18.25 1.24 -20.69
N ALA A 275 -19.13 2.13 -21.12
CA ALA A 275 -19.54 3.30 -20.35
C ALA A 275 -20.20 2.91 -19.02
N LEU A 276 -21.02 1.85 -19.00
CA LEU A 276 -21.63 1.34 -17.76
C LEU A 276 -20.58 0.79 -16.79
N ILE A 277 -19.65 -0.03 -17.30
CA ILE A 277 -18.55 -0.61 -16.50
C ILE A 277 -17.65 0.50 -15.94
N SER A 278 -17.26 1.45 -16.78
CA SER A 278 -16.45 2.60 -16.38
C SER A 278 -17.15 3.49 -15.36
N SER A 279 -18.46 3.71 -15.50
CA SER A 279 -19.26 4.47 -14.53
C SER A 279 -19.25 3.80 -13.16
N TRP A 280 -19.49 2.48 -13.11
CA TRP A 280 -19.47 1.74 -11.85
C TRP A 280 -18.07 1.68 -11.23
N LEU A 281 -17.01 1.46 -12.03
CA LEU A 281 -15.62 1.49 -11.55
C LEU A 281 -15.20 2.88 -11.07
N GLY A 282 -15.73 3.95 -11.69
CA GLY A 282 -15.56 5.32 -11.21
C GLY A 282 -16.15 5.54 -9.83
N ILE A 283 -17.31 4.94 -9.52
CA ILE A 283 -17.88 4.96 -8.17
C ILE A 283 -16.97 4.21 -7.18
N GLN A 284 -16.38 3.08 -7.59
CA GLN A 284 -15.46 2.31 -6.72
C GLN A 284 -14.16 3.06 -6.42
N ALA A 285 -13.65 3.86 -7.36
CA ALA A 285 -12.41 4.62 -7.19
C ALA A 285 -12.50 5.75 -6.16
N ASP A 286 -13.71 6.29 -5.94
CA ASP A 286 -14.00 7.36 -4.99
C ASP A 286 -13.03 8.57 -5.16
N TYR A 287 -12.27 8.94 -4.13
CA TYR A 287 -11.35 10.07 -4.15
C TYR A 287 -10.03 9.82 -4.93
N ARG A 288 -9.71 8.57 -5.27
CA ARG A 288 -8.38 8.18 -5.80
C ARG A 288 -8.20 8.49 -7.28
N GLY A 289 -9.31 8.65 -7.99
CA GLY A 289 -9.32 8.80 -9.44
C GLY A 289 -9.09 7.48 -10.18
N ILE A 290 -9.48 7.47 -11.44
CA ILE A 290 -9.39 6.32 -12.33
C ILE A 290 -9.19 6.79 -13.76
N ALA A 291 -8.35 6.08 -14.51
CA ALA A 291 -8.13 6.26 -15.93
C ALA A 291 -8.53 4.99 -16.67
N PHE A 292 -9.02 5.16 -17.90
CA PHE A 292 -9.40 4.04 -18.78
C PHE A 292 -8.61 4.11 -20.08
N SER A 293 -7.81 3.08 -20.32
CA SER A 293 -7.02 2.93 -21.53
C SER A 293 -7.80 2.15 -22.58
N ALA A 294 -8.38 2.84 -23.56
CA ALA A 294 -9.18 2.23 -24.63
C ALA A 294 -8.29 1.64 -25.74
N LEU A 295 -8.20 0.32 -25.80
CA LEU A 295 -7.40 -0.43 -26.78
C LEU A 295 -8.27 -0.93 -27.93
N ARG A 296 -7.87 -0.67 -29.18
CA ARG A 296 -8.56 -1.17 -30.37
C ARG A 296 -7.76 -2.27 -31.03
N ASP A 297 -8.39 -3.42 -31.22
CA ASP A 297 -7.84 -4.63 -31.81
C ASP A 297 -6.48 -5.04 -31.23
N ARG A 298 -6.31 -4.82 -29.91
CA ARG A 298 -5.13 -5.19 -29.15
C ARG A 298 -5.53 -5.62 -27.75
N LEU A 299 -4.91 -6.69 -27.27
CA LEU A 299 -5.08 -7.14 -25.89
C LEU A 299 -4.26 -6.26 -24.94
N PRO A 300 -4.74 -6.06 -23.70
CA PRO A 300 -3.94 -5.44 -22.64
C PRO A 300 -2.68 -6.23 -22.33
N GLU A 301 -1.60 -5.53 -21.98
CA GLU A 301 -0.34 -6.16 -21.53
C GLU A 301 -0.45 -6.77 -20.12
N ARG A 302 -1.39 -6.24 -19.31
CA ARG A 302 -1.68 -6.65 -17.93
C ARG A 302 -3.14 -7.12 -17.82
N HIS A 303 -3.77 -6.98 -16.66
CA HIS A 303 -5.21 -7.15 -16.51
C HIS A 303 -5.96 -6.09 -17.32
N GLY A 304 -7.06 -6.50 -17.95
CA GLY A 304 -7.98 -5.57 -18.59
C GLY A 304 -9.26 -6.24 -19.02
N ILE A 305 -10.22 -5.42 -19.41
CA ILE A 305 -11.59 -5.83 -19.70
C ILE A 305 -11.75 -5.92 -21.21
N VAL A 306 -12.14 -7.07 -21.74
CA VAL A 306 -12.42 -7.25 -23.17
C VAL A 306 -13.93 -7.20 -23.38
N ILE A 307 -14.39 -6.37 -24.31
CA ILE A 307 -15.81 -6.23 -24.66
C ILE A 307 -15.98 -6.40 -26.17
N GLY A 308 -16.87 -7.30 -26.57
CA GLY A 308 -17.20 -7.57 -27.97
C GLY A 308 -18.36 -8.56 -28.11
N HIS A 309 -18.74 -8.84 -29.35
CA HIS A 309 -19.80 -9.79 -29.67
C HIS A 309 -19.29 -11.25 -29.71
N PRO A 310 -20.17 -12.25 -29.52
CA PRO A 310 -19.82 -13.64 -29.76
C PRO A 310 -19.20 -13.84 -31.15
N GLY A 311 -18.09 -14.59 -31.22
CA GLY A 311 -17.37 -14.82 -32.48
C GLY A 311 -16.45 -13.69 -32.94
N GLU A 312 -16.50 -12.52 -32.30
CA GLU A 312 -15.66 -11.39 -32.68
C GLU A 312 -14.18 -11.64 -32.32
N GLN A 313 -13.28 -11.14 -33.16
CA GLN A 313 -11.85 -11.17 -32.90
C GLN A 313 -11.41 -9.86 -32.24
N VAL A 314 -10.71 -9.97 -31.11
CA VAL A 314 -10.14 -8.84 -30.37
C VAL A 314 -8.66 -9.10 -30.12
N GLY A 315 -7.77 -8.38 -30.81
CA GLY A 315 -6.34 -8.47 -30.55
C GLY A 315 -5.77 -9.88 -30.71
N GLY A 316 -6.29 -10.64 -31.68
CA GLY A 316 -5.89 -12.03 -31.94
C GLY A 316 -6.64 -13.08 -31.12
N MET A 317 -7.39 -12.71 -30.08
CA MET A 317 -8.27 -13.60 -29.33
C MET A 317 -9.65 -13.68 -29.99
N MET A 318 -10.18 -14.89 -30.18
CA MET A 318 -11.55 -15.10 -30.63
C MET A 318 -12.49 -15.22 -29.42
N LEU A 319 -13.50 -14.36 -29.36
CA LEU A 319 -14.51 -14.43 -28.31
C LEU A 319 -15.38 -15.70 -28.50
N PRO A 320 -15.74 -16.40 -27.41
CA PRO A 320 -16.53 -17.61 -27.48
C PRO A 320 -17.87 -17.38 -28.19
N GLU A 321 -18.22 -18.29 -29.08
CA GLU A 321 -19.54 -18.31 -29.72
C GLU A 321 -20.60 -18.79 -28.73
N THR A 322 -21.59 -17.95 -28.44
CA THR A 322 -22.70 -18.29 -27.55
C THR A 322 -23.95 -17.47 -27.89
N ASP A 323 -25.13 -18.04 -27.65
CA ASP A 323 -26.41 -17.37 -27.87
C ASP A 323 -26.87 -16.49 -26.68
N LYS A 324 -26.06 -16.39 -25.60
CA LYS A 324 -26.41 -15.66 -24.38
C LYS A 324 -25.30 -14.67 -23.98
N PRO A 325 -25.59 -13.66 -23.14
CA PRO A 325 -24.54 -12.85 -22.55
C PRO A 325 -23.59 -13.73 -21.73
N LEU A 326 -22.28 -13.59 -21.95
CA LEU A 326 -21.24 -14.32 -21.25
C LEU A 326 -20.30 -13.33 -20.54
N LEU A 327 -20.09 -13.55 -19.24
CA LEU A 327 -19.06 -12.88 -18.47
C LEU A 327 -18.14 -13.97 -17.89
N ARG A 328 -16.83 -13.79 -18.06
CA ARG A 328 -15.83 -14.75 -17.57
C ARG A 328 -14.48 -14.05 -17.39
N ILE A 329 -13.72 -14.49 -16.40
CA ILE A 329 -12.31 -14.18 -16.24
C ILE A 329 -11.51 -15.30 -16.90
N ILE A 330 -10.48 -14.93 -17.65
CA ILE A 330 -9.52 -15.86 -18.26
C ILE A 330 -8.12 -15.32 -18.02
N ALA A 331 -7.15 -16.22 -17.89
CA ALA A 331 -5.74 -15.86 -17.97
C ALA A 331 -5.45 -15.07 -19.27
N ASN A 332 -4.63 -14.02 -19.15
CA ASN A 332 -4.30 -13.18 -20.29
C ASN A 332 -3.48 -14.00 -21.32
N PRO A 333 -3.98 -14.22 -22.55
CA PRO A 333 -3.25 -15.03 -23.54
C PRO A 333 -1.94 -14.40 -24.01
N ALA A 334 -1.82 -13.07 -23.93
CA ALA A 334 -0.60 -12.36 -24.26
C ALA A 334 0.43 -12.40 -23.11
N ASN A 335 0.00 -12.67 -21.88
CA ASN A 335 0.85 -12.75 -20.69
C ASN A 335 0.22 -13.69 -19.63
N PRO A 336 0.45 -15.02 -19.71
CA PRO A 336 -0.23 -16.01 -18.88
C PRO A 336 0.36 -16.18 -17.45
N ALA A 337 1.13 -15.20 -16.97
CA ALA A 337 1.84 -15.25 -15.69
C ALA A 337 1.06 -14.58 -14.54
#